data_AF-A0A813THJ2-F1
#
_entry.id   AF-A0A813THJ2-F1
#
_cell.length_a   1.000
_cell.length_b   1.000
_cell.length_c   1.000
_cell.angle_alpha   90.00
_cell.angle_beta   90.00
_cell.angle_gamma   90.00
#
_symmetry.space_group_name_H-M   'P 1'
#
loop_
_entity.id
_entity.type
_entity.pdbx_description
1 polymer ?
#
loop_
_entity_poly.entity_id
_entity_poly.type
_entity_poly.pdbx_seq_one_letter_code
_entity_poly.pdbx_strand_id
1 'polypeptide(L)'
;MHHNSLSTKEKIMSNCDYCSEELNDYTTLIVLPFCGYSICFNHFDDLADYFDCPICNDHKMYKQECFSMRKNKPKLDFLTPEQSLILTDEIDLDINDNFQRLKSQINLRRLDLKTQIDQKIYEYSNLLDQKIDSLKTDCQDKLYLEFTQEKLNEINSDLRNLHIKPGNLDLFDIETYFGSIANSISFRDRVTLENLRVIKSFNLSLKGDFLIEQFKNGQIVIANFYYIKIYDSNFNLIKEISSRIKICDMKLNEPEEILISSLDGTIEIWNVETARRVDSFSDTSQDLYDYRHFPILIWENEGRKKIICGGSNIRILDKQTGNIQSILDQLFTIGFKLLDNSRLLAYSYRSIKLWNLDEEVCLQTINELSNDICYMDILNVNNVVCALENSDIKIWDLKTGECLKFLKGMDCGVQGLSICDENKFLTVSRDGILRLWNKNEDSCLYKYNCSESRRISMKLLDSEELMILYNCGKVDIVK
;
A
#
# COMPACT_ATOMS: atom_id res chain seq x y z
N MET A 1 -53.81 31.31 3.05
CA MET A 1 -53.75 32.69 2.52
C MET A 1 -52.62 33.42 3.23
N HIS A 2 -51.50 33.61 2.57
CA HIS A 2 -50.58 34.70 2.87
C HIS A 2 -49.98 35.15 1.54
N HIS A 3 -50.47 36.28 1.04
CA HIS A 3 -49.73 37.10 0.11
C HIS A 3 -48.55 37.70 0.86
N ASN A 4 -47.34 37.28 0.50
CA ASN A 4 -46.14 38.10 0.59
C ASN A 4 -45.46 38.00 -0.77
N SER A 5 -45.54 39.09 -1.52
CA SER A 5 -44.79 39.36 -2.73
C SER A 5 -43.30 39.29 -2.42
N LEU A 6 -42.66 38.19 -2.82
CA LEU A 6 -41.21 38.04 -2.81
C LEU A 6 -40.61 38.97 -3.87
N SER A 7 -39.93 39.99 -3.37
CA SER A 7 -38.83 40.68 -4.02
C SER A 7 -37.79 39.71 -4.57
N THR A 8 -36.97 40.23 -5.51
CA THR A 8 -35.79 39.63 -6.15
C THR A 8 -36.07 38.51 -7.15
N LYS A 9 -36.20 38.91 -8.43
CA LYS A 9 -35.84 38.03 -9.56
C LYS A 9 -34.40 37.58 -9.33
N GLU A 10 -34.20 36.34 -8.93
CA GLU A 10 -32.91 35.68 -9.05
C GLU A 10 -32.47 35.78 -10.51
N LYS A 11 -31.44 36.57 -10.78
CA LYS A 11 -30.69 36.52 -12.04
C LYS A 11 -30.10 35.12 -12.09
N ILE A 12 -30.70 34.23 -12.85
CA ILE A 12 -30.10 32.94 -13.16
C ILE A 12 -28.87 33.26 -14.02
N MET A 13 -27.69 33.16 -13.42
CA MET A 13 -26.40 33.31 -14.11
C MET A 13 -26.22 32.09 -15.01
N SER A 14 -25.81 32.33 -16.26
CA SER A 14 -25.50 31.27 -17.22
C SER A 14 -24.11 31.49 -17.78
N ASN A 15 -23.29 30.44 -17.76
CA ASN A 15 -21.89 30.52 -18.16
C ASN A 15 -21.76 30.14 -19.63
N CYS A 16 -20.81 30.77 -20.32
CA CYS A 16 -20.42 30.35 -21.65
C CYS A 16 -19.70 29.00 -21.54
N ASP A 17 -20.24 27.94 -22.15
CA ASP A 17 -19.65 26.60 -22.06
C ASP A 17 -18.26 26.51 -22.74
N TYR A 18 -17.91 27.51 -23.58
CA TYR A 18 -16.65 27.57 -24.32
C TYR A 18 -15.52 28.26 -23.53
N CYS A 19 -15.78 29.43 -22.94
CA CYS A 19 -14.77 30.18 -22.17
C CYS A 19 -14.98 30.14 -20.66
N SER A 20 -16.05 29.51 -20.19
CA SER A 20 -16.47 29.47 -18.77
C SER A 20 -16.73 30.83 -18.12
N GLU A 21 -16.81 31.91 -18.91
CA GLU A 21 -17.13 33.24 -18.39
C GLU A 21 -18.59 33.34 -17.96
N GLU A 22 -18.78 33.87 -16.75
CA GLU A 22 -20.08 34.20 -16.18
C GLU A 22 -20.66 35.44 -16.85
N LEU A 23 -21.73 35.26 -17.64
CA LEU A 23 -22.38 36.36 -18.34
C LEU A 23 -23.67 36.76 -17.63
N ASN A 24 -23.73 38.05 -17.30
CA ASN A 24 -24.78 38.62 -16.46
C ASN A 24 -26.16 38.73 -17.12
N ASP A 25 -26.26 38.53 -18.44
CA ASP A 25 -27.50 38.66 -19.20
C ASP A 25 -27.61 37.59 -20.31
N TYR A 26 -28.80 36.99 -20.45
CA TYR A 26 -29.12 35.99 -21.47
C TYR A 26 -29.04 36.51 -22.92
N THR A 27 -28.85 37.82 -23.12
CA THR A 27 -28.78 38.49 -24.43
C THR A 27 -27.44 38.26 -25.13
N THR A 28 -26.40 37.85 -24.41
CA THR A 28 -25.05 37.62 -24.98
C THR A 28 -24.74 36.16 -25.32
N LEU A 29 -25.63 35.21 -25.02
CA LEU A 29 -25.41 33.77 -25.27
C LEU A 29 -26.29 33.24 -26.42
N ILE A 30 -25.68 32.54 -27.36
CA ILE A 30 -26.32 31.79 -28.45
C ILE A 30 -26.32 30.31 -28.07
N VAL A 31 -27.51 29.70 -28.11
CA VAL A 31 -27.64 28.25 -27.88
C VAL A 31 -27.46 27.53 -29.21
N LEU A 32 -26.68 26.45 -29.21
CA LEU A 32 -26.42 25.62 -30.37
C LEU A 32 -27.50 24.51 -30.52
N PRO A 33 -27.85 24.10 -31.75
CA PRO A 33 -28.92 23.13 -31.99
C PRO A 33 -28.61 21.72 -31.43
N PHE A 34 -29.65 20.98 -31.07
CA PHE A 34 -29.63 19.58 -30.57
C PHE A 34 -28.98 19.31 -29.20
N CYS A 35 -27.91 20.01 -28.83
CA CYS A 35 -27.11 19.66 -27.65
C CYS A 35 -27.29 20.62 -26.46
N GLY A 36 -27.94 21.78 -26.65
CA GLY A 36 -28.20 22.75 -25.57
C GLY A 36 -26.96 23.53 -25.11
N TYR A 37 -25.82 23.32 -25.75
CA TYR A 37 -24.55 24.01 -25.51
C TYR A 37 -24.70 25.52 -25.82
N SER A 38 -24.18 26.38 -24.94
CA SER A 38 -24.37 27.82 -25.01
C SER A 38 -23.03 28.57 -25.08
N ILE A 39 -22.90 29.47 -26.06
CA ILE A 39 -21.67 30.22 -26.33
C ILE A 39 -21.94 31.71 -26.44
N CYS A 40 -20.97 32.55 -26.08
CA CYS A 40 -21.16 34.00 -26.16
C CYS A 40 -20.96 34.52 -27.59
N PHE A 41 -21.55 35.69 -27.91
CA PHE A 41 -21.47 36.29 -29.25
C PHE A 41 -20.04 36.45 -29.77
N ASN A 42 -19.10 36.86 -28.90
CA ASN A 42 -17.69 37.03 -29.29
C ASN A 42 -17.08 35.74 -29.84
N HIS A 43 -17.37 34.59 -29.21
CA HIS A 43 -16.90 33.29 -29.67
C HIS A 43 -17.76 32.68 -30.76
N PHE A 44 -19.01 33.15 -30.94
CA PHE A 44 -19.86 32.72 -32.04
C PHE A 44 -19.30 33.19 -33.38
N ASP A 45 -18.76 34.41 -33.45
CA ASP A 45 -18.13 34.92 -34.67
C ASP A 45 -16.88 34.13 -35.06
N ASP A 46 -16.14 33.63 -34.06
CA ASP A 46 -14.94 32.81 -34.24
C ASP A 46 -15.23 31.37 -34.74
N LEU A 47 -16.48 30.90 -34.68
CA LEU A 47 -16.84 29.57 -35.18
C LEU A 47 -16.82 29.52 -36.72
N ALA A 48 -16.26 28.44 -37.26
CA ALA A 48 -16.39 28.08 -38.67
C ALA A 48 -17.85 27.84 -39.07
N ASP A 49 -18.16 27.96 -40.37
CA ASP A 49 -19.54 27.83 -40.90
C ASP A 49 -20.19 26.46 -40.60
N TYR A 50 -19.37 25.43 -40.41
CA TYR A 50 -19.77 24.14 -39.88
C TYR A 50 -18.76 23.63 -38.83
N PHE A 51 -19.24 22.95 -37.80
CA PHE A 51 -18.41 22.40 -36.72
C PHE A 51 -19.03 21.11 -36.15
N ASP A 52 -18.21 20.24 -35.56
CA ASP A 52 -18.68 19.02 -34.93
C ASP A 52 -19.26 19.33 -33.53
N CYS A 53 -20.29 18.57 -33.11
CA CYS A 53 -20.97 18.82 -31.84
C CYS A 53 -19.99 18.75 -30.65
N PRO A 54 -19.83 19.83 -29.87
CA PRO A 54 -18.83 19.88 -28.81
C PRO A 54 -19.12 18.96 -27.62
N ILE A 55 -20.34 18.40 -27.53
CA ILE A 55 -20.74 17.48 -26.45
C ILE A 55 -20.51 16.02 -26.82
N CYS A 56 -20.85 15.61 -28.06
CA CYS A 56 -20.80 14.19 -28.46
C CYS A 56 -19.86 13.89 -29.62
N ASN A 57 -19.35 14.88 -30.35
CA ASN A 57 -18.53 14.74 -31.55
C ASN A 57 -19.12 13.87 -32.69
N ASP A 58 -20.39 13.45 -32.61
CA ASP A 58 -20.99 12.48 -33.55
C ASP A 58 -21.85 13.09 -34.67
N HIS A 59 -22.19 14.39 -34.59
CA HIS A 59 -22.94 15.07 -35.65
C HIS A 59 -22.39 16.45 -35.98
N LYS A 60 -22.51 16.84 -37.24
CA LYS A 60 -22.11 18.16 -37.75
C LYS A 60 -23.22 19.18 -37.55
N MET A 61 -22.82 20.38 -37.18
CA MET A 61 -23.69 21.51 -36.89
C MET A 61 -23.34 22.67 -37.81
N TYR A 62 -24.35 23.37 -38.30
CA TYR A 62 -24.16 24.49 -39.22
C TYR A 62 -24.50 25.82 -38.52
N LYS A 63 -23.62 26.82 -38.68
CA LYS A 63 -23.76 28.15 -38.07
C LYS A 63 -25.08 28.82 -38.45
N GLN A 64 -25.55 28.59 -39.68
CA GLN A 64 -26.83 29.11 -40.20
C GLN A 64 -28.07 28.55 -39.48
N GLU A 65 -28.01 27.29 -39.03
CA GLU A 65 -29.14 26.64 -38.34
C GLU A 65 -29.38 27.24 -36.96
N CYS A 66 -28.34 27.82 -36.33
CA CYS A 66 -28.44 28.49 -35.03
C CYS A 66 -29.38 29.69 -35.06
N PHE A 67 -29.43 30.44 -36.17
CA PHE A 67 -30.30 31.61 -36.34
C PHE A 67 -31.76 31.24 -36.62
N SER A 68 -32.03 30.00 -37.04
CA SER A 68 -33.38 29.50 -37.31
C SER A 68 -34.14 29.09 -36.05
N MET A 69 -33.43 28.88 -34.93
CA MET A 69 -33.99 28.35 -33.69
C MET A 69 -34.84 29.38 -32.93
N ARG A 70 -36.04 28.96 -32.49
CA ARG A 70 -36.95 29.81 -31.69
C ARG A 70 -36.31 30.38 -30.42
N LYS A 71 -35.37 29.66 -29.80
CA LYS A 71 -34.66 30.10 -28.58
C LYS A 71 -33.68 31.26 -28.84
N ASN A 72 -33.25 31.45 -30.09
CA ASN A 72 -32.32 32.51 -30.48
C ASN A 72 -33.04 33.69 -31.19
N LYS A 73 -34.30 33.51 -31.63
CA LYS A 73 -35.10 34.54 -32.32
C LYS A 73 -35.32 35.87 -31.57
N PRO A 74 -35.60 35.92 -30.26
CA PRO A 74 -35.82 37.21 -29.58
C PRO A 74 -34.53 38.01 -29.33
N LYS A 75 -33.37 37.54 -29.80
CA LYS A 75 -32.04 38.14 -29.58
C LYS A 75 -31.50 38.90 -30.80
N LEU A 76 -32.24 38.89 -31.91
CA LEU A 76 -31.87 39.53 -33.18
C LEU A 76 -32.53 40.91 -33.38
N ASP A 77 -33.42 41.34 -32.48
CA ASP A 77 -34.19 42.59 -32.61
C ASP A 77 -33.45 43.84 -32.07
N PHE A 78 -32.17 43.73 -31.66
CA PHE A 78 -31.36 44.84 -31.13
C PHE A 78 -30.31 45.40 -32.11
N LEU A 79 -30.32 45.00 -33.38
CA LEU A 79 -29.46 45.60 -34.40
C LEU A 79 -30.18 46.81 -35.03
N THR A 80 -29.76 48.03 -34.68
CA THR A 80 -30.23 49.24 -35.37
C THR A 80 -29.46 49.47 -36.68
N PRO A 81 -30.08 50.11 -37.70
CA PRO A 81 -29.53 50.19 -39.07
C PRO A 81 -28.19 50.92 -39.22
N GLU A 82 -27.71 51.64 -38.20
CA GLU A 82 -26.43 52.35 -38.18
C GLU A 82 -25.20 51.41 -38.21
N GLN A 83 -25.37 50.12 -37.91
CA GLN A 83 -24.28 49.14 -37.95
C GLN A 83 -24.13 48.41 -39.30
N SER A 84 -24.96 48.74 -40.30
CA SER A 84 -24.84 48.18 -41.66
C SER A 84 -24.08 49.06 -42.66
N LEU A 85 -23.57 50.22 -42.24
CA LEU A 85 -23.00 51.25 -43.14
C LEU A 85 -21.76 51.94 -42.56
N ILE A 86 -20.76 51.17 -42.10
CA ILE A 86 -19.38 51.66 -41.93
C ILE A 86 -18.42 50.60 -42.47
N LEU A 87 -18.51 50.39 -43.79
CA LEU A 87 -17.36 50.08 -44.63
C LEU A 87 -17.06 51.38 -45.37
N THR A 88 -16.07 52.15 -44.91
CA THR A 88 -15.04 52.82 -45.73
C THR A 88 -14.25 53.80 -44.88
N ASP A 89 -12.96 53.53 -44.81
CA ASP A 89 -11.81 54.45 -44.80
C ASP A 89 -11.66 55.52 -43.70
N GLU A 90 -10.43 55.48 -43.15
CA GLU A 90 -9.70 56.46 -42.33
C GLU A 90 -9.76 56.29 -40.80
N ILE A 91 -8.56 56.26 -40.18
CA ILE A 91 -8.17 56.05 -38.76
C ILE A 91 -7.90 54.56 -38.42
N ASP A 92 -6.68 54.04 -38.23
CA ASP A 92 -5.32 54.58 -38.08
C ASP A 92 -4.30 53.57 -38.65
N LEU A 93 -3.55 53.96 -39.69
CA LEU A 93 -2.49 53.13 -40.27
C LEU A 93 -1.38 52.79 -39.25
N ASP A 94 -1.13 53.64 -38.26
CA ASP A 94 -0.11 53.42 -37.22
C ASP A 94 -0.48 52.35 -36.19
N ILE A 95 -1.77 52.15 -35.89
CA ILE A 95 -2.21 51.14 -34.91
C ILE A 95 -2.17 49.75 -35.54
N ASN A 96 -2.60 49.63 -36.79
CA ASN A 96 -2.57 48.36 -37.50
C ASN A 96 -1.12 47.91 -37.78
N ASP A 97 -0.22 48.83 -38.14
CA ASP A 97 1.19 48.50 -38.37
C ASP A 97 1.91 48.09 -37.07
N ASN A 98 1.59 48.75 -35.94
CA ASN A 98 2.08 48.34 -34.62
C ASN A 98 1.48 46.99 -34.17
N PHE A 99 0.22 46.71 -34.47
CA PHE A 99 -0.41 45.42 -34.16
C PHE A 99 0.17 44.29 -35.00
N GLN A 100 0.46 44.52 -36.29
CA GLN A 100 1.16 43.55 -37.15
C GLN A 100 2.62 43.35 -36.72
N ARG A 101 3.31 44.40 -36.24
CA ARG A 101 4.65 44.27 -35.63
C ARG A 101 4.64 43.49 -34.32
N LEU A 102 3.67 43.73 -33.43
CA LEU A 102 3.50 42.94 -32.20
C LEU A 102 3.12 41.49 -32.52
N LYS A 103 2.22 41.26 -33.47
CA LYS A 103 1.83 39.92 -33.92
C LYS A 103 3.00 39.17 -34.55
N SER A 104 3.83 39.83 -35.35
CA SER A 104 5.04 39.22 -35.92
C SER A 104 6.11 38.97 -34.84
N GLN A 105 6.31 39.86 -33.87
CA GLN A 105 7.21 39.63 -32.73
C GLN A 105 6.74 38.48 -31.82
N ILE A 106 5.43 38.37 -31.56
CA ILE A 106 4.84 37.25 -30.81
C ILE A 106 4.99 35.95 -31.61
N ASN A 107 4.76 35.97 -32.92
CA ASN A 107 4.95 34.79 -33.77
C ASN A 107 6.43 34.37 -33.85
N LEU A 108 7.36 35.32 -33.89
CA LEU A 108 8.80 35.04 -33.83
C LEU A 108 9.20 34.45 -32.48
N ARG A 109 8.70 34.99 -31.35
CA ARG A 109 8.92 34.39 -30.02
C ARG A 109 8.28 33.01 -29.88
N ARG A 110 7.10 32.78 -30.47
CA ARG A 110 6.45 31.46 -30.51
C ARG A 110 7.24 30.46 -31.34
N LEU A 111 7.78 30.89 -32.47
CA LEU A 111 8.66 30.06 -33.30
C LEU A 111 9.95 29.73 -32.54
N ASP A 112 10.54 30.70 -31.84
CA ASP A 112 11.73 30.52 -31.02
C ASP A 112 11.48 29.54 -29.85
N LEU A 113 10.38 29.70 -29.11
CA LEU A 113 9.95 28.76 -28.08
C LEU A 113 9.69 27.35 -28.62
N LYS A 114 9.04 27.24 -29.78
CA LYS A 114 8.85 25.94 -30.44
C LYS A 114 10.19 25.31 -30.81
N THR A 115 11.12 26.10 -31.33
CA THR A 115 12.47 25.64 -31.70
C THR A 115 13.27 25.19 -30.46
N GLN A 116 13.13 25.89 -29.33
CA GLN A 116 13.74 25.51 -28.05
C GLN A 116 13.14 24.21 -27.47
N ILE A 117 11.82 24.02 -27.58
CA ILE A 117 11.15 22.77 -27.19
C ILE A 117 11.59 21.63 -28.10
N ASP A 118 11.63 21.84 -29.42
CA ASP A 118 12.08 20.84 -30.39
C ASP A 118 13.55 20.46 -30.16
N GLN A 119 14.41 21.43 -29.82
CA GLN A 119 15.81 21.18 -29.43
C GLN A 119 15.92 20.36 -28.14
N LYS A 120 15.15 20.70 -27.10
CA LYS A 120 15.09 19.94 -25.84
C LYS A 120 14.62 18.51 -26.06
N ILE A 121 13.56 18.31 -26.87
CA ILE A 121 13.06 16.98 -27.22
C ILE A 121 14.16 16.18 -27.95
N TYR A 122 14.87 16.81 -28.88
CA TYR A 122 15.97 16.17 -29.60
C TYR A 122 17.15 15.80 -28.68
N GLU A 123 17.52 16.68 -27.74
CA GLU A 123 18.54 16.39 -26.72
C GLU A 123 18.15 15.22 -25.83
N TYR A 124 16.90 15.19 -25.34
CA TYR A 124 16.41 14.08 -24.51
C TYR A 124 16.31 12.76 -25.28
N SER A 125 15.89 12.79 -26.55
CA SER A 125 15.88 11.61 -27.41
C SER A 125 17.29 11.02 -27.57
N ASN A 126 18.29 11.87 -27.85
CA ASN A 126 19.68 11.42 -27.98
C ASN A 126 20.25 10.85 -26.68
N LEU A 127 19.90 11.44 -25.52
CA LEU A 127 20.35 10.95 -24.22
C LEU A 127 19.74 9.57 -23.90
N LEU A 128 18.48 9.36 -24.30
CA LEU A 128 17.77 8.08 -24.20
C LEU A 128 18.39 7.03 -25.12
N ASP A 129 18.67 7.38 -26.37
CA ASP A 129 19.30 6.46 -27.34
C ASP A 129 20.70 6.03 -26.87
N GLN A 130 21.50 6.95 -26.32
CA GLN A 130 22.80 6.61 -25.72
C GLN A 130 22.68 5.67 -24.51
N LYS A 131 21.66 5.86 -23.66
CA LYS A 131 21.37 4.94 -22.54
C LYS A 131 20.93 3.58 -23.05
N ILE A 132 20.07 3.52 -24.06
CA ILE A 132 19.63 2.26 -24.69
C ILE A 132 20.83 1.51 -25.28
N ASP A 133 21.75 2.20 -25.96
CA ASP A 133 22.95 1.58 -26.53
C ASP A 133 23.93 1.10 -25.45
N SER A 134 24.04 1.79 -24.31
CA SER A 134 24.80 1.30 -23.15
C SER A 134 24.18 0.06 -22.49
N LEU A 135 22.84 -0.04 -22.51
CA LEU A 135 22.11 -1.20 -21.99
C LEU A 135 22.16 -2.40 -22.94
N LYS A 136 22.26 -2.19 -24.26
CA LYS A 136 22.50 -3.26 -25.26
C LYS A 136 23.84 -3.97 -25.06
N THR A 137 24.85 -3.27 -24.57
CA THR A 137 26.16 -3.88 -24.30
C THR A 137 26.18 -4.76 -23.05
N ASP A 138 25.26 -4.55 -22.10
CA ASP A 138 25.21 -5.27 -20.81
C ASP A 138 24.14 -6.38 -20.74
N CYS A 139 23.14 -6.40 -21.64
CA CYS A 139 21.98 -7.29 -21.51
C CYS A 139 21.81 -8.23 -22.73
N GLN A 140 21.73 -9.55 -22.52
CA GLN A 140 21.55 -10.56 -23.57
C GLN A 140 20.09 -10.77 -24.04
N ASP A 141 19.11 -10.04 -23.51
CA ASP A 141 17.69 -10.32 -23.76
C ASP A 141 17.06 -9.44 -24.86
N LYS A 142 16.95 -10.03 -26.06
CA LYS A 142 16.37 -9.45 -27.28
C LYS A 142 14.91 -9.01 -27.13
N LEU A 143 14.14 -9.67 -26.26
CA LEU A 143 12.72 -9.38 -25.98
C LEU A 143 12.51 -8.06 -25.22
N TYR A 144 13.44 -7.66 -24.36
CA TYR A 144 13.36 -6.41 -23.60
C TYR A 144 13.62 -5.20 -24.50
N LEU A 145 14.54 -5.34 -25.46
CA LEU A 145 14.88 -4.33 -26.45
C LEU A 145 13.73 -4.06 -27.43
N GLU A 146 13.09 -5.11 -27.95
CA GLU A 146 11.97 -4.95 -28.88
C GLU A 146 10.78 -4.25 -28.20
N PHE A 147 10.48 -4.59 -26.94
CA PHE A 147 9.39 -3.95 -26.18
C PHE A 147 9.68 -2.50 -25.78
N THR A 148 10.92 -2.17 -25.39
CA THR A 148 11.29 -0.78 -25.09
C THR A 148 11.24 0.10 -26.33
N GLN A 149 11.64 -0.43 -27.49
CA GLN A 149 11.59 0.31 -28.76
C GLN A 149 10.15 0.55 -29.23
N GLU A 150 9.25 -0.42 -29.01
CA GLU A 150 7.83 -0.27 -29.33
C GLU A 150 7.17 0.82 -28.49
N LYS A 151 7.42 0.83 -27.16
CA LYS A 151 6.92 1.87 -26.26
C LYS A 151 7.53 3.24 -26.53
N LEU A 152 8.79 3.32 -26.92
CA LEU A 152 9.43 4.58 -27.30
C LEU A 152 8.79 5.16 -28.57
N ASN A 153 8.45 4.30 -29.53
CA ASN A 153 7.75 4.70 -30.75
C ASN A 153 6.32 5.16 -30.47
N GLU A 154 5.62 4.51 -29.54
CA GLU A 154 4.29 4.88 -29.09
C GLU A 154 4.30 6.28 -28.44
N ILE A 155 5.24 6.53 -27.51
CA ILE A 155 5.44 7.83 -26.85
C ILE A 155 5.84 8.92 -27.86
N ASN A 156 6.72 8.62 -28.81
CA ASN A 156 7.10 9.55 -29.88
C ASN A 156 5.93 9.86 -30.82
N SER A 157 5.01 8.91 -31.01
CA SER A 157 3.79 9.14 -31.79
C SER A 157 2.79 10.02 -31.04
N ASP A 158 2.64 9.82 -29.73
CA ASP A 158 1.77 10.61 -28.88
C ASP A 158 2.28 12.05 -28.72
N LEU A 159 3.60 12.23 -28.60
CA LEU A 159 4.24 13.54 -28.58
C LEU A 159 4.09 14.28 -29.92
N ARG A 160 4.11 13.56 -31.06
CA ARG A 160 3.84 14.14 -32.39
C ARG A 160 2.37 14.52 -32.59
N ASN A 161 1.46 13.86 -31.89
CA ASN A 161 0.01 14.09 -31.97
C ASN A 161 -0.51 15.15 -30.98
N LEU A 162 0.34 15.71 -30.13
CA LEU A 162 0.00 16.83 -29.25
C LEU A 162 -0.21 18.13 -30.05
N HIS A 163 -1.44 18.35 -30.51
CA HIS A 163 -1.92 19.68 -30.86
C HIS A 163 -2.10 20.50 -29.58
N ILE A 164 -1.10 21.34 -29.26
CA ILE A 164 -1.17 22.29 -28.15
C ILE A 164 -2.32 23.28 -28.43
N LYS A 165 -3.47 23.12 -27.75
CA LYS A 165 -4.51 24.15 -27.70
C LYS A 165 -4.13 25.27 -26.72
N PRO A 166 -4.49 26.54 -26.98
CA PRO A 166 -3.84 27.71 -26.37
C PRO A 166 -4.19 28.01 -24.90
N GLY A 167 -4.94 27.14 -24.21
CA GLY A 167 -5.49 27.42 -22.88
C GLY A 167 -4.92 26.59 -21.72
N ASN A 168 -4.11 25.56 -21.97
CA ASN A 168 -3.67 24.60 -20.94
C ASN A 168 -2.14 24.56 -20.74
N LEU A 169 -1.47 25.71 -20.82
CA LEU A 169 -0.03 25.79 -20.49
C LEU A 169 0.24 25.83 -18.98
N ASP A 170 -0.77 26.08 -18.14
CA ASP A 170 -0.61 26.14 -16.67
C ASP A 170 -0.87 24.80 -15.95
N LEU A 171 -1.27 23.74 -16.67
CA LEU A 171 -1.64 22.44 -16.08
C LEU A 171 -0.79 21.26 -16.53
N PHE A 172 0.19 21.47 -17.42
CA PHE A 172 1.09 20.42 -17.89
C PHE A 172 2.48 20.66 -17.31
N ASP A 173 2.63 20.37 -16.02
CA ASP A 173 3.92 20.39 -15.37
C ASP A 173 4.68 19.10 -15.75
N ILE A 174 5.44 19.25 -16.82
CA ILE A 174 6.29 18.22 -17.43
C ILE A 174 7.21 17.61 -16.35
N GLU A 175 7.65 18.37 -15.35
CA GLU A 175 8.46 17.84 -14.25
C GLU A 175 7.69 16.88 -13.33
N THR A 176 6.39 17.09 -13.10
CA THR A 176 5.58 16.17 -12.30
C THR A 176 5.25 14.89 -13.08
N TYR A 177 5.01 15.00 -14.38
CA TYR A 177 4.78 13.83 -15.24
C TYR A 177 6.06 13.00 -15.43
N PHE A 178 7.18 13.65 -15.75
CA PHE A 178 8.48 12.97 -15.80
C PHE A 178 8.97 12.53 -14.42
N GLY A 179 8.57 13.20 -13.33
CA GLY A 179 8.80 12.76 -11.96
C GLY A 179 7.99 11.51 -11.61
N SER A 180 6.74 11.40 -12.07
CA SER A 180 5.92 10.20 -11.93
C SER A 180 6.49 9.04 -12.76
N ILE A 181 7.01 9.34 -13.95
CA ILE A 181 7.66 8.36 -14.83
C ILE A 181 9.01 7.94 -14.27
N ALA A 182 9.84 8.87 -13.80
CA ALA A 182 11.11 8.58 -13.14
C ALA A 182 10.93 7.82 -11.83
N ASN A 183 9.83 8.07 -11.10
CA ASN A 183 9.43 7.24 -9.96
C ASN A 183 8.94 5.86 -10.39
N SER A 184 8.23 5.73 -11.51
CA SER A 184 7.80 4.43 -12.04
C SER A 184 8.95 3.61 -12.65
N ILE A 185 9.95 4.30 -13.22
CA ILE A 185 11.18 3.72 -13.76
C ILE A 185 12.12 3.38 -12.61
N SER A 186 12.28 4.22 -11.58
CA SER A 186 13.04 3.86 -10.37
C SER A 186 12.37 2.76 -9.54
N PHE A 187 11.03 2.70 -9.56
CA PHE A 187 10.28 1.58 -9.00
C PHE A 187 10.53 0.28 -9.79
N ARG A 188 10.67 0.35 -11.13
CA ARG A 188 11.03 -0.82 -11.95
C ARG A 188 12.51 -1.17 -11.97
N ASP A 189 13.40 -0.20 -11.80
CA ASP A 189 14.85 -0.39 -11.62
C ASP A 189 15.14 -0.99 -10.22
N ARG A 190 14.26 -0.79 -9.22
CA ARG A 190 14.22 -1.56 -7.97
C ARG A 190 13.63 -2.97 -8.12
N VAL A 191 12.97 -3.27 -9.24
CA VAL A 191 12.36 -4.58 -9.53
C VAL A 191 13.30 -5.49 -10.34
N THR A 192 14.47 -5.00 -10.72
CA THR A 192 15.55 -5.84 -11.28
C THR A 192 16.60 -6.15 -10.22
N LEU A 193 16.52 -7.38 -9.67
CA LEU A 193 17.43 -8.04 -8.69
C LEU A 193 17.24 -7.52 -7.26
N GLU A 194 16.42 -8.12 -6.40
CA GLU A 194 16.51 -9.50 -5.89
C GLU A 194 15.13 -10.16 -5.85
N ASN A 195 14.89 -11.13 -6.73
CA ASN A 195 13.72 -11.98 -6.62
C ASN A 195 13.89 -12.90 -5.42
N LEU A 196 12.90 -12.93 -4.52
CA LEU A 196 12.75 -13.99 -3.52
C LEU A 196 12.94 -15.35 -4.23
N ARG A 197 14.06 -16.02 -3.97
CA ARG A 197 14.47 -17.23 -4.66
C ARG A 197 14.50 -18.39 -3.67
N VAL A 198 13.83 -19.48 -4.03
CA VAL A 198 13.99 -20.74 -3.30
C VAL A 198 15.42 -21.25 -3.52
N ILE A 199 16.21 -21.29 -2.45
CA ILE A 199 17.57 -21.83 -2.45
C ILE A 199 17.55 -23.32 -2.14
N LYS A 200 16.66 -23.75 -1.23
CA LYS A 200 16.57 -25.14 -0.79
C LYS A 200 15.11 -25.55 -0.65
N SER A 201 14.77 -26.75 -1.12
CA SER A 201 13.44 -27.34 -0.97
C SER A 201 13.58 -28.79 -0.53
N PHE A 202 12.83 -29.21 0.48
CA PHE A 202 12.80 -30.59 0.96
C PHE A 202 11.48 -30.90 1.69
N ASN A 203 11.22 -32.18 1.98
CA ASN A 203 10.00 -32.60 2.68
C ASN A 203 10.34 -33.17 4.06
N LEU A 204 9.59 -32.75 5.06
CA LEU A 204 9.58 -33.33 6.40
C LEU A 204 8.56 -34.48 6.49
N SER A 205 8.75 -35.32 7.50
CA SER A 205 7.77 -36.36 7.85
C SER A 205 6.53 -35.79 8.55
N LEU A 206 6.65 -34.61 9.17
CA LEU A 206 5.55 -33.96 9.87
C LEU A 206 4.62 -33.23 8.89
N LYS A 207 3.34 -33.21 9.23
CA LYS A 207 2.27 -32.47 8.54
C LYS A 207 1.42 -31.73 9.57
N GLY A 208 0.73 -30.67 9.16
CA GLY A 208 -0.16 -29.88 10.02
C GLY A 208 0.23 -28.41 10.13
N ASP A 209 -0.27 -27.75 11.17
CA ASP A 209 0.18 -26.39 11.51
C ASP A 209 1.46 -26.49 12.35
N PHE A 210 2.40 -25.58 12.11
CA PHE A 210 3.74 -25.68 12.68
C PHE A 210 4.14 -24.46 13.49
N LEU A 211 4.87 -24.71 14.57
CA LEU A 211 5.64 -23.73 15.31
C LEU A 211 7.11 -23.96 14.99
N ILE A 212 7.85 -22.88 14.73
CA ILE A 212 9.25 -22.93 14.33
C ILE A 212 10.04 -22.01 15.24
N GLU A 213 11.07 -22.55 15.88
CA GLU A 213 12.06 -21.78 16.63
C GLU A 213 13.47 -22.23 16.24
N GLN A 214 14.45 -21.35 16.43
CA GLN A 214 15.84 -21.61 16.08
C GLN A 214 16.75 -21.22 17.25
N PHE A 215 17.62 -22.14 17.65
CA PHE A 215 18.65 -21.91 18.64
C PHE A 215 19.78 -21.05 18.06
N LYS A 216 20.51 -20.33 18.92
CA LYS A 216 21.69 -19.53 18.52
C LYS A 216 22.80 -20.35 17.87
N ASN A 217 22.86 -21.65 18.16
CA ASN A 217 23.81 -22.58 17.53
C ASN A 217 23.39 -23.02 16.11
N GLY A 218 22.25 -22.53 15.59
CA GLY A 218 21.71 -22.85 14.28
C GLY A 218 20.79 -24.08 14.22
N GLN A 219 20.55 -24.78 15.33
CA GLN A 219 19.58 -25.87 15.38
C GLN A 219 18.15 -25.35 15.25
N ILE A 220 17.33 -26.08 14.50
CA ILE A 220 15.94 -25.68 14.22
C ILE A 220 15.00 -26.66 14.90
N VAL A 221 14.06 -26.12 15.66
CA VAL A 221 13.02 -26.87 16.34
C VAL A 221 11.70 -26.64 15.63
N ILE A 222 11.08 -27.72 15.18
CA ILE A 222 9.79 -27.69 14.50
C ILE A 222 8.82 -28.51 15.31
N ALA A 223 7.77 -27.86 15.80
CA ALA A 223 6.66 -28.53 16.46
C ALA A 223 5.43 -28.53 15.56
N ASN A 224 4.70 -29.64 15.54
CA ASN A 224 3.29 -29.64 15.17
C ASN A 224 2.43 -29.87 16.42
N PHE A 225 1.16 -30.21 16.28
CA PHE A 225 0.27 -30.40 17.42
C PHE A 225 0.72 -31.42 18.47
N TYR A 226 1.52 -32.44 18.13
CA TYR A 226 1.87 -33.50 19.09
C TYR A 226 3.34 -33.92 19.05
N TYR A 227 4.09 -33.47 18.06
CA TYR A 227 5.47 -33.88 17.85
C TYR A 227 6.34 -32.66 17.73
N ILE A 228 7.51 -32.73 18.35
CA ILE A 228 8.57 -31.75 18.25
C ILE A 228 9.79 -32.46 17.68
N LYS A 229 10.27 -31.99 16.55
CA LYS A 229 11.46 -32.51 15.89
C LYS A 229 12.54 -31.45 15.91
N ILE A 230 13.74 -31.87 16.30
CA ILE A 230 14.91 -31.02 16.42
C ILE A 230 15.86 -31.40 15.32
N TYR A 231 16.28 -30.41 14.54
CA TYR A 231 17.13 -30.55 13.38
C TYR A 231 18.45 -29.81 13.59
N ASP A 232 19.52 -30.33 12.99
CA ASP A 232 20.78 -29.58 12.87
C ASP A 232 20.65 -28.46 11.82
N SER A 233 21.70 -27.65 11.67
CA SER A 233 21.76 -26.57 10.68
C SER A 233 21.65 -27.07 9.22
N ASN A 234 21.87 -28.35 8.98
CA ASN A 234 21.73 -28.97 7.66
C ASN A 234 20.35 -29.60 7.43
N PHE A 235 19.45 -29.51 8.42
CA PHE A 235 18.13 -30.13 8.46
C PHE A 235 18.12 -31.66 8.62
N ASN A 236 19.16 -32.23 9.21
CA ASN A 236 19.14 -33.63 9.65
C ASN A 236 18.43 -33.74 11.01
N LEU A 237 17.53 -34.72 11.14
CA LEU A 237 16.82 -34.98 12.38
C LEU A 237 17.79 -35.47 13.47
N ILE A 238 17.89 -34.72 14.57
CA ILE A 238 18.68 -35.07 15.75
C ILE A 238 17.82 -35.82 16.76
N LYS A 239 16.65 -35.27 17.09
CA LYS A 239 15.76 -35.77 18.15
C LYS A 239 14.29 -35.58 17.80
N GLU A 240 13.48 -36.42 18.41
CA GLU A 240 12.02 -36.33 18.36
C GLU A 240 11.46 -36.45 19.79
N ILE A 241 10.60 -35.50 20.15
CA ILE A 241 9.85 -35.45 21.39
C ILE A 241 8.37 -35.54 21.01
N SER A 242 7.59 -36.28 21.79
CA SER A 242 6.13 -36.37 21.60
C SER A 242 5.43 -35.88 22.85
N SER A 243 4.42 -35.04 22.64
CA SER A 243 3.47 -34.63 23.67
C SER A 243 2.19 -35.43 23.53
N ARG A 244 1.58 -35.77 24.67
CA ARG A 244 0.27 -36.43 24.72
C ARG A 244 -0.88 -35.46 24.49
N ILE A 245 -0.63 -34.17 24.69
CA ILE A 245 -1.62 -33.11 24.65
C ILE A 245 -1.24 -32.17 23.52
N LYS A 246 -2.25 -31.58 22.88
CA LYS A 246 -2.05 -30.67 21.77
C LYS A 246 -1.19 -29.48 22.23
N ILE A 247 -0.07 -29.28 21.55
CA ILE A 247 0.83 -28.15 21.74
C ILE A 247 0.16 -26.88 21.20
N CYS A 248 0.20 -25.82 22.00
CA CYS A 248 -0.36 -24.51 21.67
C CYS A 248 0.73 -23.49 21.32
N ASP A 249 1.83 -23.45 22.06
CA ASP A 249 2.98 -22.59 21.81
C ASP A 249 4.29 -23.26 22.26
N MET A 250 5.42 -22.78 21.73
CA MET A 250 6.75 -23.32 22.00
C MET A 250 7.77 -22.18 22.03
N LYS A 251 8.63 -22.16 23.05
CA LYS A 251 9.76 -21.23 23.15
C LYS A 251 11.04 -21.90 23.60
N LEU A 252 12.16 -21.36 23.13
CA LEU A 252 13.48 -21.84 23.50
C LEU A 252 13.95 -21.13 24.78
N ASN A 253 14.58 -21.91 25.64
CA ASN A 253 15.34 -21.44 26.79
C ASN A 253 16.79 -21.83 26.58
N GLU A 254 17.54 -20.91 26.00
CA GLU A 254 18.95 -21.14 25.68
C GLU A 254 19.75 -21.56 26.94
N PRO A 255 20.68 -22.52 26.80
CA PRO A 255 21.12 -23.13 25.53
C PRO A 255 20.39 -24.42 25.09
N GLU A 256 19.70 -25.11 25.99
CA GLU A 256 19.33 -26.53 25.76
C GLU A 256 17.94 -26.92 26.26
N GLU A 257 17.09 -25.95 26.57
CA GLU A 257 15.76 -26.22 27.07
C GLU A 257 14.70 -25.71 26.09
N ILE A 258 13.60 -26.46 25.97
CA ILE A 258 12.41 -26.08 25.23
C ILE A 258 11.26 -26.00 26.24
N LEU A 259 10.54 -24.89 26.21
CA LEU A 259 9.27 -24.76 26.91
C LEU A 259 8.15 -25.00 25.92
N ILE A 260 7.17 -25.77 26.36
CA ILE A 260 5.99 -26.15 25.60
C ILE A 260 4.79 -25.77 26.42
N SER A 261 3.80 -25.18 25.78
CA SER A 261 2.49 -24.98 26.37
C SER A 261 1.47 -25.88 25.67
N SER A 262 0.55 -26.43 26.45
CA SER A 262 -0.45 -27.38 25.95
C SER A 262 -1.88 -26.88 26.16
N LEU A 263 -2.80 -27.46 25.41
CA LEU A 263 -4.23 -27.12 25.39
C LEU A 263 -4.93 -27.24 26.76
N ASP A 264 -4.40 -28.02 27.69
CA ASP A 264 -4.96 -28.20 29.03
C ASP A 264 -4.39 -27.24 30.07
N GLY A 265 -3.63 -26.22 29.63
CA GLY A 265 -2.97 -25.26 30.53
C GLY A 265 -1.67 -25.79 31.14
N THR A 266 -1.15 -26.93 30.68
CA THR A 266 0.16 -27.43 31.13
C THR A 266 1.31 -26.74 30.39
N ILE A 267 2.35 -26.44 31.16
CA ILE A 267 3.63 -25.94 30.69
C ILE A 267 4.66 -27.02 31.01
N GLU A 268 5.33 -27.53 29.99
CA GLU A 268 6.38 -28.53 30.14
C GLU A 268 7.74 -27.95 29.76
N ILE A 269 8.76 -28.27 30.54
CA ILE A 269 10.16 -27.94 30.26
C ILE A 269 10.87 -29.22 29.84
N TRP A 270 11.49 -29.20 28.67
CA TRP A 270 12.21 -30.33 28.10
C TRP A 270 13.67 -29.98 27.89
N ASN A 271 14.57 -30.90 28.27
CA ASN A 271 15.97 -30.79 27.91
C ASN A 271 16.18 -31.44 26.53
N VAL A 272 16.80 -30.69 25.62
CA VAL A 272 17.01 -31.04 24.22
C VAL A 272 17.96 -32.21 24.06
N GLU A 273 19.09 -32.20 24.78
CA GLU A 273 20.13 -33.22 24.65
C GLU A 273 19.61 -34.61 25.05
N THR A 274 18.95 -34.67 26.21
CA THR A 274 18.40 -35.91 26.76
C THR A 274 17.05 -36.29 26.16
N ALA A 275 16.35 -35.35 25.52
CA ALA A 275 14.96 -35.47 25.09
C ALA A 275 14.03 -35.95 26.22
N ARG A 276 14.28 -35.46 27.44
CA ARG A 276 13.50 -35.78 28.63
C ARG A 276 12.85 -34.52 29.19
N ARG A 277 11.64 -34.70 29.71
CA ARG A 277 10.96 -33.67 30.48
C ARG A 277 11.70 -33.44 31.79
N VAL A 278 12.13 -32.20 32.00
CA VAL A 278 12.79 -31.72 33.21
C VAL A 278 11.75 -31.37 34.26
N ASP A 279 10.73 -30.61 33.86
CA ASP A 279 9.68 -30.15 34.76
C ASP A 279 8.33 -30.00 34.04
N SER A 280 7.26 -29.92 34.81
CA SER A 280 5.90 -29.67 34.32
C SER A 280 5.05 -28.94 35.34
N PHE A 281 4.44 -27.84 34.93
CA PHE A 281 3.50 -27.05 35.72
C PHE A 281 2.11 -27.12 35.07
N SER A 282 1.07 -27.30 35.87
CA SER A 282 -0.31 -27.28 35.37
C SER A 282 -1.04 -26.09 35.96
N ASP A 283 -1.58 -25.22 35.12
CA ASP A 283 -2.56 -24.25 35.58
C ASP A 283 -3.89 -24.97 35.85
N THR A 284 -4.30 -25.01 37.12
CA THR A 284 -5.56 -25.65 37.55
C THR A 284 -6.73 -24.67 37.58
N SER A 285 -6.52 -23.40 37.15
CA SER A 285 -7.59 -22.41 37.14
C SER A 285 -8.70 -22.83 36.16
N GLN A 286 -9.95 -22.77 36.61
CA GLN A 286 -11.14 -23.24 35.87
C GLN A 286 -11.64 -22.26 34.79
N ASP A 287 -10.91 -21.16 34.54
CA ASP A 287 -11.31 -20.06 33.65
C ASP A 287 -10.90 -20.31 32.17
N LEU A 288 -11.20 -21.52 31.69
CA LEU A 288 -10.56 -22.16 30.55
C LEU A 288 -11.35 -22.11 29.24
N TYR A 289 -11.92 -20.95 28.92
CA TYR A 289 -12.98 -20.89 27.89
C TYR A 289 -12.53 -20.68 26.44
N ASP A 290 -11.25 -20.51 26.12
CA ASP A 290 -10.79 -20.51 24.71
C ASP A 290 -9.31 -20.91 24.55
N TYR A 291 -9.02 -22.20 24.66
CA TYR A 291 -7.65 -22.74 24.57
C TYR A 291 -7.03 -22.75 23.16
N ARG A 292 -7.58 -22.04 22.17
CA ARG A 292 -6.92 -22.02 20.84
C ARG A 292 -5.52 -21.41 20.89
N HIS A 293 -5.26 -20.55 21.87
CA HIS A 293 -3.96 -19.92 22.09
C HIS A 293 -3.59 -20.01 23.58
N PHE A 294 -2.37 -20.46 23.87
CA PHE A 294 -1.81 -20.46 25.23
C PHE A 294 -0.35 -20.00 25.13
N PRO A 295 -0.10 -18.71 24.86
CA PRO A 295 1.24 -18.21 24.60
C PRO A 295 2.12 -18.36 25.83
N ILE A 296 3.40 -18.63 25.60
CA ILE A 296 4.42 -18.74 26.66
C ILE A 296 5.67 -17.97 26.27
N LEU A 297 6.40 -17.47 27.26
CA LEU A 297 7.68 -16.81 27.09
C LEU A 297 8.51 -16.90 28.36
N ILE A 298 9.82 -16.76 28.20
CA ILE A 298 10.78 -16.73 29.29
C ILE A 298 11.27 -15.33 29.46
N TRP A 299 11.18 -14.87 30.70
CA TRP A 299 11.63 -13.56 31.10
C TRP A 299 12.67 -13.72 32.18
N GLU A 300 13.84 -13.10 31.98
CA GLU A 300 14.89 -13.08 32.99
C GLU A 300 14.92 -11.70 33.65
N ASN A 301 14.76 -11.69 34.97
CA ASN A 301 14.83 -10.48 35.78
C ASN A 301 15.78 -10.68 36.95
N GLU A 302 16.74 -9.76 37.12
CA GLU A 302 17.76 -9.82 38.17
C GLU A 302 18.50 -11.18 38.27
N GLY A 303 18.73 -11.85 37.14
CA GLY A 303 19.38 -13.17 37.08
C GLY A 303 18.49 -14.35 37.47
N ARG A 304 17.18 -14.12 37.66
CA ARG A 304 16.18 -15.18 37.87
C ARG A 304 15.30 -15.32 36.64
N LYS A 305 15.18 -16.57 36.16
CA LYS A 305 14.26 -16.91 35.07
C LYS A 305 12.85 -17.10 35.59
N LYS A 306 11.90 -16.42 34.96
CA LYS A 306 10.47 -16.52 35.17
C LYS A 306 9.80 -16.97 33.87
N ILE A 307 8.63 -17.59 33.99
CA ILE A 307 7.81 -18.01 32.87
C ILE A 307 6.59 -17.09 32.82
N ILE A 308 6.37 -16.45 31.69
CA ILE A 308 5.15 -15.70 31.41
C ILE A 308 4.24 -16.62 30.61
N CYS A 309 3.02 -16.85 31.07
CA CYS A 309 2.01 -17.59 30.32
C CYS A 309 0.73 -16.78 30.15
N GLY A 310 0.06 -16.99 29.02
CA GLY A 310 -1.24 -16.40 28.72
C GLY A 310 -2.40 -17.18 29.35
N GLY A 311 -3.59 -17.03 28.76
CA GLY A 311 -4.83 -17.61 29.26
C GLY A 311 -5.89 -16.53 29.44
N SER A 312 -6.72 -16.67 30.49
CA SER A 312 -7.69 -15.64 30.85
C SER A 312 -6.99 -14.34 31.23
N ASN A 313 -5.89 -14.42 31.98
CA ASN A 313 -4.97 -13.33 32.31
C ASN A 313 -3.54 -13.75 32.03
N ILE A 314 -2.60 -12.80 32.02
CA ILE A 314 -1.18 -13.12 31.96
C ILE A 314 -0.72 -13.49 33.36
N ARG A 315 0.03 -14.57 33.49
CA ARG A 315 0.61 -15.01 34.76
C ARG A 315 2.11 -15.08 34.65
N ILE A 316 2.78 -14.68 35.73
CA ILE A 316 4.24 -14.75 35.87
C ILE A 316 4.54 -15.80 36.92
N LEU A 317 5.19 -16.88 36.51
CA LEU A 317 5.57 -18.01 37.34
C LEU A 317 7.07 -17.97 37.61
N ASP A 318 7.45 -18.37 38.82
CA ASP A 318 8.84 -18.68 39.12
C ASP A 318 9.24 -19.98 38.42
N LYS A 319 10.30 -19.97 37.61
CA LYS A 319 10.71 -21.18 36.85
C LYS A 319 11.15 -22.33 37.78
N GLN A 320 11.75 -22.04 38.93
CA GLN A 320 12.30 -23.07 39.82
C GLN A 320 11.23 -23.76 40.64
N THR A 321 10.22 -23.02 41.06
CA THR A 321 9.17 -23.51 41.97
C THR A 321 7.84 -23.76 41.28
N GLY A 322 7.61 -23.19 40.10
CA GLY A 322 6.32 -23.23 39.40
C GLY A 322 5.23 -22.39 40.03
N ASN A 323 5.53 -21.65 41.10
CA ASN A 323 4.53 -20.86 41.81
C ASN A 323 4.21 -19.58 41.04
N ILE A 324 2.93 -19.20 41.02
CA ILE A 324 2.48 -17.93 40.48
C ILE A 324 2.97 -16.81 41.41
N GLN A 325 3.76 -15.89 40.86
CA GLN A 325 4.26 -14.71 41.57
C GLN A 325 3.37 -13.49 41.33
N SER A 326 2.88 -13.32 40.09
CA SER A 326 2.03 -12.19 39.71
C SER A 326 1.04 -12.57 38.62
N ILE A 327 -0.03 -11.78 38.54
CA ILE A 327 -1.10 -11.89 37.55
C ILE A 327 -1.36 -10.49 36.98
N LEU A 328 -1.15 -10.31 35.69
CA LEU A 328 -1.43 -9.06 34.98
C LEU A 328 -2.82 -9.14 34.33
N ASP A 329 -3.62 -8.09 34.51
CA ASP A 329 -5.00 -8.00 34.02
C ASP A 329 -5.05 -7.77 32.50
N GLN A 330 -4.92 -8.85 31.73
CA GLN A 330 -5.04 -8.87 30.28
C GLN A 330 -5.98 -10.02 29.87
N LEU A 331 -7.24 -9.66 29.66
CA LEU A 331 -8.28 -10.61 29.28
C LEU A 331 -8.03 -11.23 27.90
N PHE A 332 -8.05 -12.57 27.85
CA PHE A 332 -7.97 -13.38 26.62
C PHE A 332 -6.69 -13.14 25.80
N THR A 333 -5.55 -13.38 26.42
CA THR A 333 -4.25 -13.14 25.77
C THR A 333 -3.99 -14.14 24.64
N ILE A 334 -3.86 -13.64 23.41
CA ILE A 334 -3.53 -14.43 22.22
C ILE A 334 -2.02 -14.59 22.09
N GLY A 335 -1.27 -13.54 22.41
CA GLY A 335 0.19 -13.53 22.34
C GLY A 335 0.81 -12.38 23.09
N PHE A 336 2.12 -12.48 23.27
CA PHE A 336 2.94 -11.39 23.80
C PHE A 336 4.37 -11.47 23.27
N LYS A 337 5.06 -10.33 23.31
CA LYS A 337 6.46 -10.15 22.93
C LYS A 337 7.14 -9.25 23.95
N LEU A 338 8.38 -9.57 24.32
CA LEU A 338 9.22 -8.65 25.09
C LEU A 338 9.73 -7.55 24.15
N LEU A 339 9.46 -6.30 24.51
CA LEU A 339 10.05 -5.13 23.86
C LEU A 339 11.49 -4.92 24.35
N ASP A 340 11.71 -5.18 25.63
CA ASP A 340 13.01 -5.25 26.30
C ASP A 340 12.89 -6.09 27.58
N ASN A 341 13.91 -6.06 28.43
CA ASN A 341 13.93 -6.84 29.68
C ASN A 341 12.90 -6.39 30.73
N SER A 342 12.23 -5.26 30.55
CA SER A 342 11.28 -4.70 31.51
C SER A 342 9.87 -4.54 30.93
N ARG A 343 9.75 -4.46 29.59
CA ARG A 343 8.49 -4.14 28.93
C ARG A 343 7.95 -5.31 28.12
N LEU A 344 6.71 -5.70 28.43
CA LEU A 344 5.97 -6.74 27.71
C LEU A 344 4.84 -6.11 26.90
N LEU A 345 4.82 -6.40 25.60
CA LEU A 345 3.69 -6.09 24.75
C LEU A 345 2.79 -7.33 24.68
N ALA A 346 1.57 -7.23 25.16
CA ALA A 346 0.59 -8.30 25.13
C ALA A 346 -0.64 -7.90 24.32
N TYR A 347 -1.23 -8.87 23.62
CA TYR A 347 -2.44 -8.60 22.84
C TYR A 347 -3.49 -9.69 23.00
N SER A 348 -4.73 -9.22 22.98
CA SER A 348 -5.93 -10.04 22.81
C SER A 348 -6.57 -9.71 21.46
N TYR A 349 -7.79 -10.19 21.20
CA TYR A 349 -8.48 -9.94 19.95
C TYR A 349 -8.61 -8.43 19.65
N ARG A 350 -8.96 -7.60 20.64
CA ARG A 350 -9.26 -6.17 20.41
C ARG A 350 -8.49 -5.21 21.30
N SER A 351 -7.46 -5.68 21.98
CA SER A 351 -6.63 -4.82 22.81
C SER A 351 -5.17 -5.18 22.69
N ILE A 352 -4.32 -4.15 22.72
CA ILE A 352 -2.88 -4.29 22.93
C ILE A 352 -2.56 -3.52 24.21
N LYS A 353 -1.87 -4.18 25.14
CA LYS A 353 -1.38 -3.54 26.36
C LYS A 353 0.14 -3.63 26.43
N LEU A 354 0.76 -2.50 26.75
CA LEU A 354 2.16 -2.41 27.11
C LEU A 354 2.27 -2.44 28.64
N TRP A 355 3.02 -3.40 29.16
CA TRP A 355 3.22 -3.62 30.60
C TRP A 355 4.66 -3.32 30.98
N ASN A 356 4.84 -2.67 32.13
CA ASN A 356 6.10 -2.73 32.86
C ASN A 356 6.05 -3.96 33.77
N LEU A 357 6.96 -4.90 33.58
CA LEU A 357 7.03 -6.16 34.33
C LEU A 357 7.68 -5.99 35.71
N ASP A 358 8.50 -4.97 35.91
CA ASP A 358 9.16 -4.72 37.21
C ASP A 358 8.19 -4.05 38.19
N GLU A 359 7.40 -3.12 37.68
CA GLU A 359 6.39 -2.40 38.46
C GLU A 359 5.00 -3.06 38.41
N GLU A 360 4.82 -4.04 37.52
CA GLU A 360 3.55 -4.74 37.26
C GLU A 360 2.39 -3.80 36.88
N VAL A 361 2.71 -2.68 36.23
CA VAL A 361 1.73 -1.67 35.79
C VAL A 361 1.52 -1.69 34.29
N CYS A 362 0.28 -1.46 33.87
CA CYS A 362 -0.03 -1.21 32.47
C CYS A 362 0.37 0.23 32.13
N LEU A 363 1.39 0.37 31.28
CA LEU A 363 1.87 1.67 30.79
C LEU A 363 0.94 2.26 29.75
N GLN A 364 0.37 1.41 28.89
CA GLN A 364 -0.48 1.86 27.79
C GLN A 364 -1.45 0.78 27.34
N THR A 365 -2.64 1.20 26.92
CA THR A 365 -3.66 0.34 26.33
C THR A 365 -4.15 0.94 25.01
N ILE A 366 -4.12 0.13 23.94
CA ILE A 366 -4.65 0.47 22.62
C ILE A 366 -5.92 -0.37 22.42
N ASN A 367 -7.10 0.26 22.47
CA ASN A 367 -8.42 -0.39 22.39
C ASN A 367 -9.22 -0.04 21.12
N GLU A 368 -8.69 0.82 20.24
CA GLU A 368 -9.40 1.32 19.06
C GLU A 368 -9.39 0.34 17.87
N LEU A 369 -9.35 -0.96 18.16
CA LEU A 369 -9.26 -2.01 17.16
C LEU A 369 -10.68 -2.45 16.76
N SER A 370 -11.12 -1.96 15.60
CA SER A 370 -12.42 -2.31 15.01
C SER A 370 -12.55 -3.76 14.58
N ASN A 371 -11.42 -4.47 14.43
CA ASN A 371 -11.35 -5.86 14.00
C ASN A 371 -10.37 -6.64 14.88
N ASP A 372 -10.57 -7.95 14.91
CA ASP A 372 -9.79 -8.85 15.75
C ASP A 372 -8.36 -9.00 15.22
N ILE A 373 -7.36 -8.92 16.11
CA ILE A 373 -5.96 -9.19 15.81
C ILE A 373 -5.78 -10.71 15.68
N CYS A 374 -5.21 -11.13 14.55
CA CYS A 374 -4.80 -12.52 14.34
C CYS A 374 -3.30 -12.72 14.61
N TYR A 375 -2.47 -11.78 14.16
CA TYR A 375 -1.02 -11.83 14.34
C TYR A 375 -0.48 -10.46 14.70
N MET A 376 0.57 -10.44 15.52
CA MET A 376 1.25 -9.20 15.89
C MET A 376 2.73 -9.45 16.14
N ASP A 377 3.57 -8.49 15.73
CA ASP A 377 4.99 -8.50 16.05
C ASP A 377 5.57 -7.08 16.16
N ILE A 378 6.69 -6.97 16.87
CA ILE A 378 7.39 -5.72 17.16
C ILE A 378 8.28 -5.38 15.97
N LEU A 379 7.90 -4.37 15.19
CA LEU A 379 8.66 -3.91 14.04
C LEU A 379 9.94 -3.19 14.47
N ASN A 380 9.85 -2.36 15.50
CA ASN A 380 10.97 -1.69 16.15
C ASN A 380 10.55 -1.22 17.55
N VAL A 381 11.46 -0.57 18.28
CA VAL A 381 11.24 -0.10 19.66
C VAL A 381 9.98 0.77 19.83
N ASN A 382 9.54 1.45 18.76
CA ASN A 382 8.41 2.37 18.79
C ASN A 382 7.19 1.86 18.03
N ASN A 383 7.30 0.80 17.22
CA ASN A 383 6.21 0.40 16.33
C ASN A 383 5.89 -1.08 16.44
N VAL A 384 4.58 -1.36 16.41
CA VAL A 384 4.05 -2.71 16.33
C VAL A 384 3.25 -2.85 15.03
N VAL A 385 3.38 -4.01 14.40
CA VAL A 385 2.58 -4.38 13.22
C VAL A 385 1.53 -5.39 13.66
N CYS A 386 0.28 -5.16 13.28
CA CYS A 386 -0.85 -6.03 13.57
C CYS A 386 -1.52 -6.44 12.27
N ALA A 387 -1.69 -7.74 12.07
CA ALA A 387 -2.50 -8.30 11.02
C ALA A 387 -3.87 -8.68 11.57
N LEU A 388 -4.93 -8.18 10.92
CA LEU A 388 -6.30 -8.28 11.37
C LEU A 388 -7.07 -9.39 10.62
N GLU A 389 -8.17 -9.85 11.21
CA GLU A 389 -9.02 -10.89 10.63
C GLU A 389 -9.57 -10.52 9.24
N ASN A 390 -9.85 -9.24 9.02
CA ASN A 390 -10.33 -8.72 7.74
C ASN A 390 -9.23 -8.56 6.68
N SER A 391 -8.03 -9.09 6.94
CA SER A 391 -6.84 -9.06 6.06
C SER A 391 -6.10 -7.72 6.04
N ASP A 392 -6.55 -6.70 6.77
CA ASP A 392 -5.82 -5.44 6.85
C ASP A 392 -4.60 -5.55 7.76
N ILE A 393 -3.55 -4.79 7.44
CA ILE A 393 -2.38 -4.62 8.30
C ILE A 393 -2.38 -3.20 8.85
N LYS A 394 -2.25 -3.07 10.17
CA LYS A 394 -2.08 -1.79 10.85
C LYS A 394 -0.69 -1.70 11.49
N ILE A 395 -0.12 -0.50 11.43
CA ILE A 395 1.11 -0.16 12.16
C ILE A 395 0.75 0.88 13.22
N TRP A 396 1.07 0.59 14.47
CA TRP A 396 0.77 1.45 15.60
C TRP A 396 2.04 2.01 16.21
N ASP A 397 1.94 3.24 16.71
CA ASP A 397 2.98 3.84 17.55
C ASP A 397 2.76 3.43 19.01
N LEU A 398 3.79 2.83 19.61
CA LEU A 398 3.79 2.35 20.99
C LEU A 398 3.97 3.46 22.03
N LYS A 399 4.18 4.72 21.63
CA LYS A 399 4.31 5.85 22.53
C LYS A 399 3.04 6.68 22.55
N THR A 400 2.45 6.97 21.39
CA THR A 400 1.20 7.75 21.28
C THR A 400 -0.03 6.85 21.32
N GLY A 401 0.10 5.60 20.91
CA GLY A 401 -1.04 4.67 20.78
C GLY A 401 -1.86 4.93 19.53
N GLU A 402 -1.37 5.76 18.62
CA GLU A 402 -2.06 6.11 17.39
C GLU A 402 -1.74 5.12 16.27
N CYS A 403 -2.70 4.91 15.39
CA CYS A 403 -2.51 4.12 14.18
C CYS A 403 -1.75 4.97 13.16
N LEU A 404 -0.46 4.67 12.97
CA LEU A 404 0.40 5.38 12.02
C LEU A 404 0.04 5.05 10.58
N LYS A 405 -0.25 3.77 10.31
CA LYS A 405 -0.45 3.31 8.95
C LYS A 405 -1.46 2.21 8.82
N PHE A 406 -2.13 2.22 7.68
CA PHE A 406 -3.10 1.23 7.26
C PHE A 406 -2.72 0.71 5.88
N LEU A 407 -2.31 -0.55 5.80
CA LEU A 407 -1.84 -1.16 4.56
C LEU A 407 -2.92 -2.11 4.02
N LYS A 408 -3.49 -1.73 2.88
CA LYS A 408 -4.47 -2.53 2.10
C LYS A 408 -3.75 -3.36 1.05
N GLY A 409 -4.38 -4.44 0.59
CA GLY A 409 -3.90 -5.24 -0.55
C GLY A 409 -3.66 -6.71 -0.25
N MET A 410 -4.12 -7.20 0.91
CA MET A 410 -4.31 -8.62 1.15
C MET A 410 -5.76 -8.98 0.83
N ASP A 411 -5.94 -9.90 -0.10
CA ASP A 411 -7.27 -10.32 -0.57
C ASP A 411 -7.84 -11.48 0.26
N CYS A 412 -7.03 -12.01 1.20
CA CYS A 412 -7.31 -13.18 1.99
C CYS A 412 -6.68 -13.05 3.38
N GLY A 413 -7.33 -13.65 4.39
CA GLY A 413 -6.90 -13.53 5.78
C GLY A 413 -5.44 -13.99 5.99
N VAL A 414 -4.76 -13.25 6.87
CA VAL A 414 -3.34 -13.47 7.21
C VAL A 414 -3.17 -14.81 7.93
N GLN A 415 -2.06 -15.48 7.67
CA GLN A 415 -1.67 -16.80 8.18
C GLN A 415 -0.34 -16.75 8.93
N GLY A 416 0.45 -15.69 8.73
CA GLY A 416 1.71 -15.47 9.42
C GLY A 416 2.24 -14.06 9.18
N LEU A 417 3.03 -13.59 10.14
CA LEU A 417 3.70 -12.30 10.12
C LEU A 417 5.11 -12.48 10.69
N SER A 418 6.11 -11.91 10.02
CA SER A 418 7.51 -11.96 10.48
C SER A 418 8.19 -10.64 10.17
N ILE A 419 8.98 -10.13 11.12
CA ILE A 419 9.77 -8.91 10.93
C ILE A 419 11.09 -9.25 10.24
N CYS A 420 11.51 -8.41 9.29
CA CYS A 420 12.79 -8.54 8.58
C CYS A 420 13.82 -7.54 9.09
N ASP A 421 13.40 -6.28 9.21
CA ASP A 421 14.22 -5.17 9.73
C ASP A 421 13.31 -4.11 10.38
N GLU A 422 13.87 -2.98 10.82
CA GLU A 422 13.13 -1.91 11.51
C GLU A 422 12.00 -1.24 10.69
N ASN A 423 11.96 -1.51 9.38
CA ASN A 423 11.04 -0.92 8.42
C ASN A 423 10.28 -1.98 7.61
N LYS A 424 10.80 -3.19 7.46
CA LYS A 424 10.26 -4.23 6.59
C LYS A 424 9.76 -5.43 7.36
N PHE A 425 8.67 -5.98 6.85
CA PHE A 425 8.07 -7.19 7.39
C PHE A 425 7.38 -7.99 6.29
N LEU A 426 7.24 -9.28 6.56
CA LEU A 426 6.61 -10.26 5.68
C LEU A 426 5.25 -10.66 6.23
N THR A 427 4.32 -10.91 5.32
CA THR A 427 3.04 -11.54 5.63
C THR A 427 2.75 -12.65 4.64
N VAL A 428 2.14 -13.74 5.10
CA VAL A 428 1.54 -14.74 4.22
C VAL A 428 0.04 -14.80 4.46
N SER A 429 -0.73 -14.97 3.39
CA SER A 429 -2.18 -15.09 3.44
C SER A 429 -2.68 -16.44 2.94
N ARG A 430 -3.97 -16.72 3.20
CA ARG A 430 -4.67 -17.93 2.72
C ARG A 430 -4.71 -18.08 1.20
N ASP A 431 -4.44 -17.02 0.44
CA ASP A 431 -4.27 -17.05 -1.02
C ASP A 431 -2.95 -17.71 -1.46
N GLY A 432 -2.07 -18.07 -0.51
CA GLY A 432 -0.75 -18.62 -0.78
C GLY A 432 0.27 -17.58 -1.21
N ILE A 433 -0.03 -16.28 -1.10
CA ILE A 433 0.89 -15.22 -1.50
C ILE A 433 1.61 -14.67 -0.27
N LEU A 434 2.93 -14.75 -0.30
CA LEU A 434 3.82 -14.05 0.61
C LEU A 434 4.07 -12.63 0.09
N ARG A 435 3.89 -11.64 0.94
CA ARG A 435 4.04 -10.22 0.61
C ARG A 435 5.12 -9.59 1.49
N LEU A 436 6.04 -8.86 0.88
CA LEU A 436 6.99 -7.98 1.58
C LEU A 436 6.43 -6.57 1.65
N TRP A 437 6.44 -6.01 2.85
CA TRP A 437 5.97 -4.67 3.13
C TRP A 437 7.12 -3.80 3.64
N ASN A 438 7.01 -2.51 3.40
CA ASN A 438 7.84 -1.49 4.04
C ASN A 438 6.91 -0.48 4.69
N LYS A 439 7.13 -0.16 5.96
CA LYS A 439 6.29 0.78 6.72
C LYS A 439 6.20 2.16 6.07
N ASN A 440 7.21 2.55 5.28
CA ASN A 440 7.25 3.85 4.62
C ASN A 440 6.48 3.87 3.29
N GLU A 441 6.11 2.70 2.74
CA GLU A 441 5.46 2.55 1.43
C GLU A 441 3.99 2.16 1.61
N ASP A 442 3.09 2.63 0.74
CA ASP A 442 1.65 2.36 0.86
C ASP A 442 1.21 1.04 0.20
N SER A 443 2.06 0.51 -0.68
CA SER A 443 1.85 -0.75 -1.38
C SER A 443 2.90 -1.79 -0.98
N CYS A 444 2.56 -3.08 -1.13
CA CYS A 444 3.54 -4.15 -0.96
C CYS A 444 4.68 -4.02 -1.97
N LEU A 445 5.91 -4.24 -1.52
CA LEU A 445 7.11 -4.19 -2.35
C LEU A 445 7.20 -5.38 -3.30
N TYR A 446 6.96 -6.59 -2.77
CA TYR A 446 7.07 -7.83 -3.53
C TYR A 446 5.96 -8.81 -3.16
N LYS A 447 5.63 -9.68 -4.11
CA LYS A 447 4.71 -10.80 -3.94
C LYS A 447 5.37 -12.08 -4.44
N TYR A 448 5.30 -13.14 -3.65
CA TYR A 448 5.78 -14.46 -4.00
C TYR A 448 4.65 -15.48 -3.82
N ASN A 449 4.36 -16.25 -4.87
CA ASN A 449 3.28 -17.23 -4.84
C ASN A 449 3.80 -18.58 -4.34
N CYS A 450 3.47 -18.89 -3.09
CA CYS A 450 3.69 -20.18 -2.44
C CYS A 450 2.58 -21.14 -2.91
N SER A 451 2.71 -21.66 -4.14
CA SER A 451 1.68 -22.37 -4.91
C SER A 451 1.17 -23.70 -4.33
N GLU A 452 1.68 -24.14 -3.18
CA GLU A 452 1.55 -25.52 -2.72
C GLU A 452 0.70 -25.72 -1.46
N SER A 453 0.26 -24.66 -0.76
CA SER A 453 -0.64 -24.85 0.39
C SER A 453 -1.42 -23.60 0.82
N ARG A 454 -2.60 -23.83 1.40
CA ARG A 454 -3.43 -22.81 2.04
C ARG A 454 -2.99 -22.44 3.45
N ARG A 455 -2.13 -23.27 4.07
CA ARG A 455 -1.57 -23.03 5.41
C ARG A 455 -0.07 -23.12 5.42
N ILE A 456 0.55 -22.05 5.88
CA ILE A 456 1.99 -21.80 5.81
C ILE A 456 2.44 -21.21 7.13
N SER A 457 3.46 -21.83 7.73
CA SER A 457 4.23 -21.26 8.85
C SER A 457 5.53 -20.68 8.29
N MET A 458 6.02 -19.59 8.88
CA MET A 458 7.26 -18.96 8.46
C MET A 458 8.14 -18.61 9.65
N LYS A 459 9.46 -18.62 9.43
CA LYS A 459 10.44 -18.12 10.39
C LYS A 459 11.62 -17.56 9.63
N LEU A 460 12.05 -16.37 9.99
CA LEU A 460 13.31 -15.81 9.52
C LEU A 460 14.48 -16.53 10.20
N LEU A 461 15.40 -17.10 9.43
CA LEU A 461 16.58 -17.84 9.92
C LEU A 461 17.76 -16.90 10.20
N ASP A 462 17.94 -15.89 9.34
CA ASP A 462 18.91 -14.80 9.49
C ASP A 462 18.40 -13.54 8.79
N SER A 463 19.23 -12.51 8.56
CA SER A 463 18.76 -11.27 7.92
C SER A 463 18.29 -11.43 6.46
N GLU A 464 18.63 -12.53 5.80
CA GLU A 464 18.39 -12.74 4.36
C GLU A 464 17.59 -14.01 4.06
N GLU A 465 17.62 -15.03 4.93
CA GLU A 465 16.98 -16.32 4.69
C GLU A 465 15.67 -16.49 5.48
N LEU A 466 14.60 -16.79 4.75
CA LEU A 466 13.28 -17.14 5.29
C LEU A 466 12.99 -18.62 5.08
N MET A 467 12.69 -19.32 6.18
CA MET A 467 12.12 -20.65 6.13
C MET A 467 10.60 -20.58 6.00
N ILE A 468 10.07 -21.22 4.97
CA ILE A 468 8.65 -21.39 4.70
C ILE A 468 8.31 -22.87 4.86
N LEU A 469 7.37 -23.18 5.77
CA LEU A 469 6.93 -24.53 6.05
C LEU A 469 5.46 -24.68 5.69
N TYR A 470 5.17 -25.53 4.72
CA TYR A 470 3.83 -25.79 4.22
C TYR A 470 3.18 -26.91 5.01
N ASN A 471 1.87 -26.85 5.24
CA ASN A 471 1.13 -27.86 6.03
C ASN A 471 1.31 -29.30 5.49
N CYS A 472 1.57 -29.48 4.20
CA CYS A 472 1.88 -30.77 3.59
C CYS A 472 3.22 -31.38 4.03
N GLY A 473 4.04 -30.65 4.78
CA GLY A 473 5.37 -31.05 5.25
C GLY A 473 6.52 -30.55 4.38
N LYS A 474 6.25 -29.89 3.25
CA LYS A 474 7.29 -29.27 2.42
C LYS A 474 7.92 -28.08 3.15
N VAL A 475 9.22 -27.90 2.98
CA VAL A 475 9.99 -26.74 3.42
C VAL A 475 10.62 -26.10 2.19
N ASP A 476 10.46 -24.79 2.04
CA ASP A 476 11.23 -23.95 1.13
C ASP A 476 12.06 -22.95 1.95
N ILE A 477 13.36 -22.86 1.69
CA ILE A 477 14.21 -21.77 2.18
C ILE A 477 14.33 -20.76 1.06
N VAL A 478 13.86 -19.55 1.32
CA VAL A 478 13.80 -18.45 0.38
C VAL A 478 14.79 -17.38 0.82
N LYS A 479 15.54 -16.82 -0.12
CA LYS A 479 16.38 -15.65 0.08
C LYS A 479 15.84 -14.48 -0.72
#